data_AF-U3J3W6-F1
#
_entry.id   AF-U3J3W6-F1
#
_cell.length_a   1.000
_cell.length_b   1.000
_cell.length_c   1.000
_cell.angle_alpha   90.00
_cell.angle_beta   90.00
_cell.angle_gamma   90.00
#
_symmetry.space_group_name_H-M   'P 1'
#
loop_
_entity.id
_entity.type
_entity.pdbx_description
1 polymer ?
#
loop_
_entity_poly.entity_id
_entity_poly.type
_entity_poly.pdbx_seq_one_letter_code
_entity_poly.pdbx_strand_id
1 'polypeptide(L)'
;SSANYVHSVLNSSGVSDQGSKPCLGAEGFWVTALWKPRTVWHPHSGRKGVEVSLEVPFYLASVFFFVCLLFRLRANGVQLRTSKVADLWELRSEYDVVVNCTGVGAQQLVGDRELLPTRGQVLQVHAPWVKHFIRDGDGSTYIYPGMHSVTLGGTREKGSWSLSPDPATTRDIFSRCCSLEPSLQRAEDVRVKVGLRPSRSAVRLQREVLSRGGAKLPVVHNYGHGAGGFSVHRGTAKEATRLVGECIAALRGSSCRAKL
;
A
#
# COMPACT_ATOMS: atom_id res chain seq x y z
N SER A 1 -0.43 15.71 16.02
CA SER A 1 -0.93 14.48 16.67
C SER A 1 -1.36 13.51 15.57
N SER A 2 -0.43 12.67 15.11
CA SER A 2 -0.67 11.77 13.97
C SER A 2 -1.29 10.48 14.49
N ALA A 3 -2.56 10.24 14.14
CA ALA A 3 -3.31 9.07 14.60
C ALA A 3 -2.91 7.82 13.80
N ASN A 4 -2.36 6.83 14.49
CA ASN A 4 -2.16 5.48 13.97
C ASN A 4 -3.52 4.78 13.99
N TYR A 5 -4.11 4.52 12.82
CA TYR A 5 -5.33 3.73 12.68
C TYR A 5 -4.96 2.30 12.29
N VAL A 6 -5.37 1.32 13.08
CA VAL A 6 -5.23 -0.11 12.75
C VAL A 6 -6.52 -0.56 12.05
N HIS A 7 -6.39 -1.09 10.83
CA HIS A 7 -7.50 -1.73 10.13
C HIS A 7 -7.24 -3.24 10.00
N SER A 8 -7.96 -4.02 10.80
CA SER A 8 -8.51 -5.36 10.53
C SER A 8 -8.40 -6.31 11.73
N VAL A 9 -9.51 -7.01 11.97
CA VAL A 9 -9.72 -8.02 13.00
C VAL A 9 -10.21 -9.27 12.28
N LEU A 10 -9.55 -10.41 12.45
CA LEU A 10 -10.06 -11.70 11.97
C LEU A 10 -10.58 -12.45 13.19
N ASN A 11 -11.88 -12.72 13.25
CA ASN A 11 -12.45 -13.66 14.21
C ASN A 11 -12.96 -14.88 13.43
N SER A 12 -12.51 -16.07 13.84
CA SER A 12 -12.92 -17.33 13.22
C SER A 12 -14.13 -17.90 13.93
N SER A 13 -15.31 -17.74 13.34
CA SER A 13 -16.46 -18.61 13.62
C SER A 13 -17.15 -18.94 12.30
N GLY A 14 -17.25 -20.24 12.03
CA GLY A 14 -17.75 -20.77 10.76
C GLY A 14 -19.21 -20.39 10.51
N VAL A 15 -19.51 -20.05 9.26
CA VAL A 15 -20.88 -20.04 8.74
C VAL A 15 -20.85 -20.64 7.33
N SER A 16 -21.75 -21.58 7.15
CA SER A 16 -22.04 -22.39 5.98
C SER A 16 -22.49 -21.58 4.77
N ASP A 17 -22.12 -22.11 3.61
CA ASP A 17 -22.46 -21.68 2.26
C ASP A 17 -23.98 -21.58 2.03
N GLN A 18 -24.50 -20.37 1.80
CA GLN A 18 -25.75 -20.16 1.06
C GLN A 18 -25.70 -18.85 0.26
N GLY A 19 -25.56 -19.02 -1.07
CA GLY A 19 -26.20 -18.24 -2.14
C GLY A 19 -26.34 -16.73 -1.97
N SER A 20 -25.38 -15.97 -2.49
CA SER A 20 -25.62 -14.58 -2.91
C SER A 20 -25.22 -14.39 -4.38
N LYS A 21 -26.15 -13.84 -5.17
CA LYS A 21 -26.00 -13.56 -6.60
C LYS A 21 -24.79 -12.64 -6.86
N PRO A 22 -24.09 -12.80 -8.01
CA PRO A 22 -22.81 -12.14 -8.25
C PRO A 22 -23.01 -10.64 -8.43
N CYS A 23 -22.32 -9.85 -7.61
CA CYS A 23 -21.96 -8.48 -7.99
C CYS A 23 -21.09 -8.57 -9.25
N LEU A 24 -21.59 -7.99 -10.36
CA LEU A 24 -20.89 -7.68 -11.61
C LEU A 24 -19.45 -8.25 -11.72
N GLY A 25 -19.32 -9.36 -12.45
CA GLY A 25 -18.05 -9.84 -13.01
C GLY A 25 -16.98 -10.22 -11.98
N ALA A 26 -17.12 -11.39 -11.38
CA ALA A 26 -16.11 -11.99 -10.50
C ALA A 26 -14.89 -12.58 -11.24
N GLU A 27 -14.72 -12.32 -12.54
CA GLU A 27 -13.55 -12.72 -13.32
C GLU A 27 -12.67 -11.50 -13.61
N GLY A 28 -11.52 -11.45 -12.94
CA GLY A 28 -10.35 -10.81 -13.52
C GLY A 28 -10.15 -9.31 -13.30
N PHE A 29 -9.76 -8.92 -12.09
CA PHE A 29 -8.76 -7.85 -11.96
C PHE A 29 -7.37 -8.44 -12.25
N TRP A 30 -7.15 -8.82 -13.50
CA TRP A 30 -5.87 -9.30 -13.99
C TRP A 30 -5.02 -8.09 -14.39
N VAL A 31 -3.76 -8.09 -13.95
CA VAL A 31 -2.72 -7.33 -14.65
C VAL A 31 -2.16 -8.28 -15.70
N THR A 32 -2.79 -8.32 -16.87
CA THR A 32 -2.12 -8.87 -18.06
C THR A 32 -1.34 -7.70 -18.65
N ALA A 33 -0.05 -7.61 -18.34
CA ALA A 33 0.84 -6.68 -19.01
C ALA A 33 0.96 -7.13 -20.48
N LEU A 34 0.13 -6.58 -21.37
CA LEU A 34 0.32 -6.75 -22.80
C LEU A 34 1.53 -5.92 -23.21
N TRP A 35 2.65 -6.61 -23.43
CA TRP A 35 3.92 -6.04 -23.85
C TRP A 35 3.90 -5.78 -25.36
N LYS A 36 3.80 -4.51 -25.76
CA LYS A 36 4.08 -4.09 -27.15
C LYS A 36 5.19 -3.04 -27.13
N PRO A 37 6.46 -3.43 -27.35
CA PRO A 37 7.53 -2.45 -27.48
C PRO A 37 7.36 -1.67 -28.79
N ARG A 38 7.42 -0.33 -28.71
CA ARG A 38 7.53 0.54 -29.89
C ARG A 38 8.81 1.36 -29.77
N THR A 39 9.63 1.35 -30.82
CA THR A 39 10.80 2.23 -30.90
C THR A 39 10.34 3.59 -31.38
N VAL A 40 10.60 4.63 -30.59
CA VAL A 40 10.27 6.02 -30.98
C VAL A 40 11.55 6.83 -31.10
N TRP A 41 11.62 7.59 -32.19
CA TRP A 41 12.72 8.48 -32.48
C TRP A 41 12.37 9.88 -31.98
N HIS A 42 13.18 10.44 -31.08
CA HIS A 42 12.98 11.80 -30.55
C HIS A 42 13.84 12.79 -31.34
N PRO A 43 13.24 13.68 -32.17
CA PRO A 43 13.98 14.53 -33.10
C PRO A 43 14.92 15.54 -32.44
N HIS A 44 14.64 15.93 -31.19
CA HIS A 44 15.41 16.96 -30.49
C HIS A 44 16.60 16.44 -29.67
N SER A 45 16.71 15.13 -29.42
CA SER A 45 17.75 14.56 -28.56
C SER A 45 18.68 13.56 -29.27
N GLY A 46 18.38 13.17 -30.51
CA GLY A 46 19.21 12.26 -31.31
C GLY A 46 19.33 10.83 -30.74
N ARG A 47 18.53 10.45 -29.74
CA ARG A 47 18.58 9.14 -29.08
C ARG A 47 17.39 8.27 -29.47
N LYS A 48 17.63 6.96 -29.63
CA LYS A 48 16.57 5.95 -29.75
C LYS A 48 15.92 5.74 -28.37
N GLY A 49 14.65 6.09 -28.22
CA GLY A 49 13.86 5.79 -27.03
C GLY A 49 13.08 4.48 -27.22
N VAL A 50 12.91 3.73 -26.13
CA VAL A 50 11.94 2.64 -26.08
C VAL A 50 10.69 3.20 -25.42
N GLU A 51 9.62 3.38 -26.19
CA GLU A 51 8.31 3.70 -25.63
C GLU A 51 7.66 2.37 -25.22
N VAL A 52 7.42 2.22 -23.92
CA VAL A 52 6.77 1.04 -23.36
C VAL A 52 5.31 1.40 -23.09
N SER A 53 4.42 1.06 -24.03
CA SER A 53 2.98 1.09 -23.77
C SER A 53 2.61 -0.15 -22.98
N LEU A 54 2.56 -0.04 -21.66
CA LEU A 54 1.83 -1.03 -20.85
C LEU A 54 0.38 -0.52 -20.64
N GLU A 55 -0.59 -1.28 -21.12
CA GLU A 55 -1.97 -1.17 -20.62
C GLU A 55 -2.03 -1.85 -19.25
N VAL A 56 -1.53 -1.13 -18.25
CA VAL A 56 -1.70 -1.55 -16.87
C VAL A 56 -2.95 -0.84 -16.36
N PRO A 57 -3.97 -1.55 -15.85
CA PRO A 57 -5.00 -0.94 -14.99
C PRO A 57 -4.41 -0.47 -13.63
N PHE A 58 -3.12 -0.11 -13.62
CA PHE A 58 -2.41 0.45 -12.48
C PHE A 58 -3.04 1.81 -12.21
N TYR A 59 -3.51 1.99 -10.98
CA TYR A 59 -4.23 3.20 -10.54
C TYR A 59 -5.70 3.31 -10.98
N LEU A 60 -6.39 2.19 -11.22
CA LEU A 60 -7.83 2.15 -11.03
C LEU A 60 -8.15 2.42 -9.55
N ALA A 61 -8.31 3.71 -9.24
CA ALA A 61 -8.80 4.31 -8.00
C ALA A 61 -8.42 3.51 -6.73
N SER A 62 -7.27 3.83 -6.13
CA SER A 62 -6.88 3.28 -4.81
C SER A 62 -8.02 3.36 -3.78
N VAL A 63 -8.85 4.41 -3.86
CA VAL A 63 -10.08 4.57 -3.06
C VAL A 63 -11.09 3.45 -3.33
N PHE A 64 -11.39 3.14 -4.59
CA PHE A 64 -12.34 2.08 -4.94
C PHE A 64 -11.84 0.71 -4.50
N PHE A 65 -10.54 0.43 -4.71
CA PHE A 65 -9.91 -0.80 -4.24
C PHE A 65 -10.12 -1.02 -2.73
N PHE A 66 -9.82 -0.01 -1.91
CA PHE A 66 -10.02 -0.12 -0.46
C PHE A 66 -11.49 -0.21 -0.07
N VAL A 67 -12.39 0.52 -0.74
CA VAL A 67 -13.84 0.41 -0.52
C VAL A 67 -14.32 -1.03 -0.78
N CYS A 68 -13.99 -1.61 -1.94
CA CYS A 68 -14.34 -2.99 -2.27
C CYS A 68 -13.73 -3.98 -1.27
N LEU A 69 -12.48 -3.78 -0.85
CA LEU A 69 -11.84 -4.62 0.15
C LEU A 69 -12.60 -4.57 1.48
N LEU A 70 -12.96 -3.39 1.97
CA LEU A 70 -13.72 -3.23 3.22
C LEU A 70 -15.10 -3.89 3.13
N PHE A 71 -15.80 -3.75 2.00
CA PHE A 71 -17.08 -4.44 1.77
C PHE A 71 -16.91 -5.96 1.84
N ARG A 72 -15.89 -6.52 1.17
CA ARG A 72 -15.60 -7.95 1.22
C ARG A 72 -15.26 -8.43 2.63
N LEU A 73 -14.47 -7.67 3.38
CA LEU A 73 -14.13 -8.00 4.76
C LEU A 73 -15.40 -8.07 5.63
N ARG A 74 -16.26 -7.04 5.58
CA ARG A 74 -17.52 -7.02 6.33
C ARG A 74 -18.45 -8.17 5.95
N ALA A 75 -18.57 -8.49 4.66
CA ALA A 75 -19.36 -9.62 4.19
C ALA A 75 -18.86 -10.98 4.71
N ASN A 76 -17.56 -11.07 5.06
CA ASN A 76 -16.95 -12.25 5.69
C ASN A 76 -16.93 -12.15 7.23
N GLY A 77 -17.75 -11.28 7.83
CA GLY A 77 -17.88 -11.16 9.30
C GLY A 77 -16.75 -10.39 10.00
N VAL A 78 -15.85 -9.74 9.26
CA VAL A 78 -14.78 -8.93 9.85
C VAL A 78 -15.37 -7.68 10.50
N GLN A 79 -15.12 -7.53 11.80
CA GLN A 79 -15.46 -6.32 12.54
C GLN A 79 -14.40 -5.24 12.32
N LEU A 80 -14.84 -4.04 11.98
CA LEU A 80 -13.96 -2.88 11.85
C LEU A 80 -14.08 -2.01 13.10
N ARG A 81 -12.96 -1.83 13.80
CA ARG A 81 -12.86 -0.92 14.95
C ARG A 81 -11.85 0.18 14.62
N THR A 82 -12.20 1.40 14.99
CA THR A 82 -11.32 2.55 14.87
C THR A 82 -10.77 2.87 16.25
N SER A 83 -9.51 2.51 16.49
CA SER A 83 -8.81 2.81 17.75
C SER A 83 -7.35 3.16 17.48
N LYS A 84 -6.76 3.90 18.41
CA LYS A 84 -5.32 4.14 18.45
C LYS A 84 -4.70 3.07 19.34
N VAL A 85 -3.75 2.32 18.77
CA VAL A 85 -2.96 1.31 19.49
C VAL A 85 -1.62 1.93 19.84
N ALA A 86 -1.33 2.07 21.14
CA ALA A 86 -0.08 2.65 21.64
C ALA A 86 0.98 1.58 21.97
N ASP A 87 0.53 0.38 22.36
CA ASP A 87 1.34 -0.79 22.63
C ASP A 87 0.64 -2.01 22.00
N LEU A 88 1.34 -3.08 21.62
CA LEU A 88 0.66 -4.30 21.18
C LEU A 88 0.04 -5.08 22.35
N TRP A 89 0.51 -4.85 23.59
CA TRP A 89 0.04 -5.56 24.78
C TRP A 89 -1.41 -5.25 25.17
N GLU A 90 -1.95 -4.08 24.80
CA GLU A 90 -3.39 -3.76 24.98
C GLU A 90 -4.30 -4.71 24.20
N LEU A 91 -3.80 -5.37 23.15
CA LEU A 91 -4.58 -6.32 22.34
C LEU A 91 -4.58 -7.73 22.94
N ARG A 92 -3.70 -8.03 23.91
CA ARG A 92 -3.51 -9.39 24.41
C ARG A 92 -4.76 -9.96 25.09
N SER A 93 -5.54 -9.14 25.79
CA SER A 93 -6.73 -9.61 26.52
C SER A 93 -7.86 -10.05 25.59
N GLU A 94 -7.93 -9.49 24.38
CA GLU A 94 -9.00 -9.74 23.42
C GLU A 94 -8.60 -10.68 22.28
N TYR A 95 -7.31 -10.79 21.97
CA TYR A 95 -6.84 -11.48 20.76
C TYR A 95 -5.72 -12.49 21.03
N ASP A 96 -5.79 -13.65 20.37
CA ASP A 96 -4.80 -14.72 20.47
C ASP A 96 -3.54 -14.46 19.62
N VAL A 97 -3.71 -13.80 18.47
CA VAL A 97 -2.65 -13.50 17.51
C VAL A 97 -2.87 -12.08 16.97
N VAL A 98 -1.81 -11.29 16.90
CA VAL A 98 -1.85 -9.94 16.32
C VAL A 98 -1.10 -9.91 14.99
N VAL A 99 -1.71 -9.34 13.94
CA VAL A 99 -1.02 -9.07 12.68
C VAL A 99 -0.70 -7.58 12.59
N ASN A 100 0.58 -7.23 12.73
CA ASN A 100 1.03 -5.84 12.69
C ASN A 100 1.24 -5.37 11.24
N CYS A 101 0.24 -4.69 10.68
CA CYS A 101 0.25 -4.06 9.36
C CYS A 101 0.33 -2.52 9.42
N THR A 102 0.96 -1.94 10.45
CA THR A 102 0.89 -0.49 10.74
C THR A 102 1.73 0.41 9.83
N GLY A 103 2.36 -0.14 8.79
CA GLY A 103 3.12 0.65 7.82
C GLY A 103 4.22 1.44 8.51
N VAL A 104 4.27 2.76 8.28
CA VAL A 104 5.30 3.65 8.85
C VAL A 104 5.14 3.81 10.38
N GLY A 105 3.95 3.56 10.92
CA GLY A 105 3.67 3.62 12.36
C GLY A 105 4.40 2.55 13.17
N ALA A 106 4.88 1.47 12.54
CA ALA A 106 5.63 0.42 13.22
C ALA A 106 6.94 0.93 13.85
N GLN A 107 7.52 2.02 13.33
CA GLN A 107 8.71 2.63 13.92
C GLN A 107 8.42 3.09 15.36
N GLN A 108 7.25 3.69 15.60
CA GLN A 108 6.83 4.11 16.94
C GLN A 108 6.27 2.94 17.76
N LEU A 109 5.44 2.08 17.15
CA LEU A 109 4.69 1.05 17.86
C LEU A 109 5.58 -0.09 18.37
N VAL A 110 6.58 -0.50 17.59
CA VAL A 110 7.47 -1.63 17.93
C VAL A 110 8.96 -1.26 17.91
N GLY A 111 9.28 0.03 17.79
CA GLY A 111 10.66 0.52 17.87
C GLY A 111 11.56 0.12 16.70
N ASP A 112 11.01 -0.22 15.53
CA ASP A 112 11.79 -0.66 14.37
C ASP A 112 12.56 0.52 13.75
N ARG A 113 13.85 0.66 14.12
CA ARG A 113 14.73 1.75 13.68
C ARG A 113 15.18 1.64 12.23
N GLU A 114 15.04 0.46 11.62
CA GLU A 114 15.35 0.26 10.19
C GLU A 114 14.26 0.87 9.29
N LEU A 115 13.07 1.09 9.85
CA LEU A 115 11.94 1.70 9.16
C LEU A 115 12.03 3.23 9.23
N LEU A 116 12.22 3.85 8.07
CA LEU A 116 12.25 5.30 7.91
C LEU A 116 11.23 5.75 6.86
N PRO A 117 10.61 6.93 7.03
CA PRO A 117 9.72 7.45 6.02
C PRO A 117 10.53 7.82 4.78
N THR A 118 9.94 7.66 3.61
CA THR A 118 10.36 8.39 2.41
C THR A 118 9.20 9.25 1.97
N ARG A 119 9.27 10.54 2.29
CA ARG A 119 8.26 11.53 1.92
C ARG A 119 8.18 11.62 0.40
N GLY A 120 6.96 11.67 -0.10
CA GLY A 120 6.65 11.92 -1.50
C GLY A 120 5.53 12.92 -1.62
N GLN A 121 5.81 14.00 -2.35
CA GLN A 121 4.81 14.94 -2.81
C GLN A 121 4.39 14.59 -4.25
N VAL A 122 3.09 14.67 -4.51
CA VAL A 122 2.49 14.47 -5.84
C VAL A 122 1.40 15.51 -6.06
N LEU A 123 1.08 15.76 -7.33
CA LEU A 123 -0.04 16.59 -7.76
C LEU A 123 -1.11 15.68 -8.37
N GLN A 124 -2.37 16.00 -8.11
CA GLN A 124 -3.52 15.44 -8.80
C GLN A 124 -4.09 16.54 -9.68
N VAL A 125 -4.23 16.27 -10.97
CA VAL A 125 -4.75 17.25 -11.95
C VAL A 125 -5.89 16.65 -12.77
N HIS A 126 -6.78 17.49 -13.27
CA HIS A 126 -7.76 17.10 -14.26
C HIS A 126 -7.16 17.24 -15.67
N ALA A 127 -6.87 16.11 -16.31
CA ALA A 127 -6.34 16.05 -17.67
C ALA A 127 -6.85 14.76 -18.35
N PRO A 128 -8.15 14.66 -18.67
CA PRO A 128 -8.77 13.43 -19.14
C PRO A 128 -8.22 12.92 -20.48
N TRP A 129 -7.55 13.78 -21.25
CA TRP A 129 -6.89 13.40 -22.51
C TRP A 129 -5.60 12.60 -22.31
N VAL A 130 -4.97 12.62 -21.12
CA VAL A 130 -3.78 11.81 -20.84
C VAL A 130 -4.21 10.38 -20.54
N LYS A 131 -3.89 9.44 -21.44
CA LYS A 131 -4.29 8.03 -21.35
C LYS A 131 -3.15 7.05 -21.11
N HIS A 132 -1.91 7.47 -21.33
CA HIS A 132 -0.73 6.65 -21.15
C HIS A 132 0.09 7.15 -19.97
N PHE A 133 0.72 6.21 -19.27
CA PHE A 133 1.64 6.57 -18.22
C PHE A 133 3.01 6.92 -18.81
N ILE A 134 3.70 7.86 -18.17
CA ILE A 134 5.08 8.20 -18.49
C ILE A 134 5.89 8.08 -17.21
N ARG A 135 7.07 7.48 -17.27
CA ARG A 135 8.00 7.42 -16.16
C ARG A 135 9.41 7.61 -16.67
N ASP A 136 10.09 8.62 -16.14
CA ASP A 136 11.49 8.87 -16.45
C ASP A 136 12.40 7.80 -15.82
N GLY A 137 13.57 7.57 -16.41
CA GLY A 137 14.46 6.45 -16.11
C GLY A 137 14.97 6.40 -14.67
N ASP A 138 15.14 7.57 -14.04
CA ASP A 138 15.53 7.68 -12.63
C ASP A 138 14.35 7.45 -11.65
N GLY A 139 13.11 7.46 -12.18
CA GLY A 139 11.89 7.29 -11.42
C GLY A 139 11.52 8.47 -10.51
N SER A 140 12.10 9.65 -10.74
CA SER A 140 11.81 10.91 -10.05
C SER A 140 10.66 11.68 -10.71
N THR A 141 10.47 11.52 -12.02
CA THR A 141 9.33 12.09 -12.76
C THR A 141 8.42 10.96 -13.26
N TYR A 142 7.12 11.05 -12.97
CA TYR A 142 6.11 10.13 -13.46
C TYR A 142 4.75 10.80 -13.61
N ILE A 143 4.02 10.39 -14.64
CA ILE A 143 2.67 10.83 -14.98
C ILE A 143 1.83 9.57 -15.06
N TYR A 144 0.91 9.40 -14.12
CA TYR A 144 0.05 8.22 -14.01
C TYR A 144 -1.42 8.61 -14.18
N PRO A 145 -2.04 8.29 -15.33
CA PRO A 145 -3.46 8.53 -15.52
C PRO A 145 -4.26 7.60 -14.59
N GLY A 146 -5.20 8.18 -13.85
CA GLY A 146 -6.18 7.47 -13.03
C GLY A 146 -7.59 7.63 -13.58
N MET A 147 -8.57 7.02 -12.90
CA MET A 147 -9.97 7.03 -13.34
C MET A 147 -10.60 8.44 -13.39
N HIS A 148 -10.26 9.31 -12.44
CA HIS A 148 -10.85 10.66 -12.31
C HIS A 148 -9.83 11.81 -12.40
N SER A 149 -8.55 11.51 -12.16
CA SER A 149 -7.47 12.49 -12.17
C SER A 149 -6.17 11.84 -12.59
N VAL A 150 -5.26 12.66 -13.09
CA VAL A 150 -3.89 12.26 -13.42
C VAL A 150 -2.99 12.59 -12.24
N THR A 151 -2.20 11.61 -11.81
CA THR A 151 -1.18 11.79 -10.77
C THR A 151 0.12 12.22 -11.41
N LEU A 152 0.60 13.42 -11.07
CA LEU A 152 1.92 13.91 -11.43
C LEU A 152 2.83 13.75 -10.22
N GLY A 153 3.95 13.09 -10.37
CA GLY A 153 4.91 12.93 -9.29
C GLY A 153 6.34 12.88 -9.76
N GLY A 154 7.30 12.87 -8.84
CA GLY A 154 7.10 13.26 -7.45
C GLY A 154 8.45 13.42 -6.76
N THR A 155 8.44 13.35 -5.43
CA THR A 155 9.68 13.40 -4.63
C THR A 155 9.96 12.11 -3.86
N ARG A 156 11.22 11.98 -3.45
CA ARG A 156 11.76 10.88 -2.63
C ARG A 156 12.69 11.44 -1.55
N GLU A 157 12.10 12.03 -0.52
CA GLU A 157 12.85 12.63 0.59
C GLU A 157 12.95 11.63 1.75
N LYS A 158 14.11 10.97 1.86
CA LYS A 158 14.37 9.97 2.92
C LYS A 158 14.42 10.65 4.29
N GLY A 159 13.83 10.02 5.30
CA GLY A 159 13.85 10.47 6.70
C GLY A 159 12.93 11.65 7.01
N SER A 160 12.32 12.29 6.02
CA SER A 160 11.40 13.41 6.23
C SER A 160 10.03 12.91 6.70
N TRP A 161 9.56 13.45 7.83
CA TRP A 161 8.23 13.20 8.42
C TRP A 161 7.22 14.30 8.10
N SER A 162 7.64 15.37 7.41
CA SER A 162 6.77 16.50 7.11
C SER A 162 5.64 16.11 6.16
N LEU A 163 4.40 16.35 6.58
CA LEU A 163 3.21 16.23 5.72
C LEU A 163 2.84 17.56 5.06
N SER A 164 3.53 18.65 5.39
CA SER A 164 3.27 19.95 4.79
C SER A 164 3.73 19.95 3.32
N PRO A 165 2.89 20.41 2.38
CA PRO A 165 3.30 20.57 1.00
C PRO A 165 4.32 21.71 0.86
N ASP A 166 5.29 21.53 -0.02
CA ASP A 166 6.25 22.57 -0.39
C ASP A 166 5.86 23.19 -1.75
N PRO A 167 5.56 24.50 -1.82
CA PRO A 167 5.23 25.19 -3.07
C PRO A 167 6.36 25.15 -4.12
N ALA A 168 7.63 25.15 -3.72
CA ALA A 168 8.75 25.06 -4.65
C ALA A 168 8.77 23.68 -5.32
N THR A 169 8.65 22.62 -4.53
CA THR A 169 8.46 21.24 -5.01
C THR A 169 7.24 21.11 -5.93
N THR A 170 6.12 21.78 -5.62
CA THR A 170 4.92 21.76 -6.49
C THR A 170 5.23 22.32 -7.87
N ARG A 171 5.88 23.49 -7.95
CA ARG A 171 6.26 24.10 -9.24
C ARG A 171 7.24 23.22 -10.02
N ASP A 172 8.21 22.64 -9.33
CA ASP A 172 9.19 21.71 -9.92
C ASP A 172 8.52 20.47 -10.53
N ILE A 173 7.67 19.76 -9.77
CA ILE A 173 6.96 18.57 -10.26
C ILE A 173 6.13 18.92 -11.50
N PHE A 174 5.38 20.02 -11.45
CA PHE A 174 4.56 20.43 -12.58
C PHE A 174 5.41 20.76 -13.82
N SER A 175 6.49 21.53 -13.64
CA SER A 175 7.42 21.89 -14.73
C SER A 175 8.06 20.67 -15.40
N ARG A 176 8.56 19.71 -14.60
CA ARG A 176 9.13 18.46 -15.12
C ARG A 176 8.09 17.61 -15.85
N CYS A 177 6.87 17.53 -15.33
CA CYS A 177 5.80 16.77 -15.99
C CYS A 177 5.34 17.45 -17.29
N CYS A 178 5.21 18.77 -17.33
CA CYS A 178 4.88 19.52 -18.55
C CYS A 178 5.99 19.43 -19.60
N SER A 179 7.26 19.30 -19.18
CA SER A 179 8.36 19.04 -20.11
C SER A 179 8.26 17.66 -20.79
N LEU A 180 7.70 16.67 -20.10
CA LEU A 180 7.48 15.32 -20.65
C LEU A 180 6.18 15.20 -21.45
N GLU A 181 5.11 15.86 -20.99
CA GLU A 181 3.79 15.87 -21.61
C GLU A 181 3.26 17.31 -21.69
N PRO A 182 3.57 18.05 -22.77
CA PRO A 182 3.21 19.46 -22.91
C PRO A 182 1.71 19.75 -22.83
N SER A 183 0.84 18.77 -23.14
CA SER A 183 -0.61 18.96 -23.03
C SER A 183 -1.09 19.21 -21.59
N LEU A 184 -0.27 18.88 -20.58
CA LEU A 184 -0.55 19.16 -19.15
C LEU A 184 -0.56 20.65 -18.82
N GLN A 185 -0.06 21.54 -19.68
CA GLN A 185 -0.15 22.98 -19.47
C GLN A 185 -1.61 23.47 -19.40
N ARG A 186 -2.55 22.72 -20.00
CA ARG A 186 -3.99 22.99 -19.95
C ARG A 186 -4.72 22.25 -18.82
N ALA A 187 -3.98 21.54 -17.96
CA ALA A 187 -4.60 20.78 -16.88
C ALA A 187 -5.17 21.70 -15.80
N GLU A 188 -6.32 21.32 -15.27
CA GLU A 188 -7.06 22.09 -14.26
C GLU A 188 -7.05 21.36 -12.90
N ASP A 189 -7.66 21.97 -11.88
CA ASP A 189 -7.88 21.35 -10.56
C ASP A 189 -6.63 20.77 -9.88
N VAL A 190 -5.52 21.53 -9.89
CA VAL A 190 -4.25 21.09 -9.29
C VAL A 190 -4.39 20.96 -7.77
N ARG A 191 -4.39 19.72 -7.27
CA ARG A 191 -4.40 19.40 -5.83
C ARG A 191 -3.09 18.77 -5.40
N VAL A 192 -2.49 19.28 -4.32
CA VAL A 192 -1.24 18.74 -3.77
C VAL A 192 -1.54 17.65 -2.74
N LYS A 193 -0.80 16.54 -2.81
CA LYS A 193 -0.84 15.47 -1.79
C LYS A 193 0.57 15.11 -1.35
N VAL A 194 0.72 14.86 -0.05
CA VAL A 194 1.97 14.40 0.56
C VAL A 194 1.70 13.10 1.29
N GLY A 195 2.60 12.13 1.13
CA GLY A 195 2.52 10.84 1.82
C GLY A 195 3.89 10.34 2.26
N LEU A 196 3.90 9.47 3.27
CA LEU A 196 5.10 8.86 3.81
C LEU A 196 5.15 7.39 3.40
N ARG A 197 6.13 7.02 2.58
CA ARG A 197 6.35 5.61 2.22
C ARG A 197 7.06 4.91 3.38
N PRO A 198 6.60 3.72 3.82
CA PRO A 198 7.22 2.99 4.92
C PRO A 198 8.47 2.25 4.43
N SER A 199 9.58 2.95 4.24
CA SER A 199 10.80 2.41 3.65
C SER A 199 11.64 1.67 4.70
N ARG A 200 12.01 0.44 4.39
CA ARG A 200 12.88 -0.45 5.17
C ARG A 200 13.81 -1.17 4.18
N SER A 201 14.96 -1.71 4.61
CA SER A 201 15.87 -2.37 3.67
C SER A 201 15.25 -3.65 3.08
N ALA A 202 14.43 -4.34 3.89
CA ALA A 202 13.56 -5.42 3.48
C ALA A 202 12.19 -5.32 4.15
N VAL A 203 11.15 -5.83 3.48
CA VAL A 203 9.81 -6.00 4.08
C VAL A 203 9.95 -6.86 5.33
N ARG A 204 9.43 -6.38 6.47
CA ARG A 204 9.39 -7.19 7.69
C ARG A 204 8.13 -8.05 7.64
N LEU A 205 8.31 -9.29 7.20
CA LEU A 205 7.29 -10.32 7.13
C LEU A 205 7.74 -11.55 7.91
N GLN A 206 7.46 -11.55 9.21
CA GLN A 206 7.96 -12.59 10.12
C GLN A 206 7.07 -12.73 11.35
N ARG A 207 7.12 -13.91 11.96
CA ARG A 207 6.54 -14.19 13.26
C ARG A 207 7.47 -13.79 14.39
N GLU A 208 6.90 -13.25 15.46
CA GLU A 208 7.56 -12.93 16.72
C GLU A 208 6.65 -13.35 17.89
N VAL A 209 7.21 -13.78 19.01
CA VAL A 209 6.42 -14.05 20.23
C VAL A 209 6.92 -13.11 21.32
N LEU A 210 6.14 -12.06 21.57
CA LEU A 210 6.45 -11.11 22.64
C LEU A 210 6.15 -11.75 23.99
N SER A 211 6.96 -11.43 25.00
CA SER A 211 6.79 -11.90 26.38
C SER A 211 6.82 -10.73 27.36
N ARG A 212 5.84 -10.64 28.25
CA ARG A 212 5.77 -9.61 29.31
C ARG A 212 5.02 -10.19 30.50
N GLY A 213 5.64 -10.13 31.68
CA GLY A 213 5.03 -10.65 32.92
C GLY A 213 4.63 -12.13 32.83
N GLY A 214 5.38 -12.96 32.11
CA GLY A 214 5.07 -14.39 31.91
C GLY A 214 3.99 -14.68 30.86
N ALA A 215 3.22 -13.68 30.43
CA ALA A 215 2.28 -13.82 29.32
C ALA A 215 3.01 -13.76 27.97
N LYS A 216 2.52 -14.54 27.00
CA LYS A 216 3.02 -14.55 25.62
C LYS A 216 1.98 -13.93 24.68
N LEU A 217 2.46 -13.16 23.71
CA LEU A 217 1.65 -12.58 22.63
C LEU A 217 2.30 -12.91 21.27
N PRO A 218 1.74 -13.86 20.51
CA PRO A 218 2.14 -14.11 19.13
C PRO A 218 1.80 -12.91 18.23
N VAL A 219 2.80 -12.44 17.49
CA VAL A 219 2.68 -11.34 16.54
C VAL A 219 3.22 -11.76 15.18
N VAL A 220 2.51 -11.44 14.11
CA VAL A 220 3.00 -11.54 12.73
C VAL A 220 3.18 -10.13 12.20
N HIS A 221 4.42 -9.72 11.95
CA HIS A 221 4.71 -8.42 11.35
C HIS A 221 4.54 -8.51 9.83
N ASN A 222 3.94 -7.49 9.22
CA ASN A 222 3.82 -7.34 7.77
C ASN A 222 3.82 -5.85 7.38
N TYR A 223 5.01 -5.23 7.38
CA TYR A 223 5.19 -3.81 7.05
C TYR A 223 6.56 -3.53 6.40
N GLY A 224 6.86 -2.27 6.07
CA GLY A 224 8.14 -1.90 5.45
C GLY A 224 8.14 -2.01 3.92
N HIS A 225 6.97 -1.87 3.29
CA HIS A 225 6.77 -2.08 1.86
C HIS A 225 7.31 -0.97 0.93
N GLY A 226 7.81 0.14 1.49
CA GLY A 226 8.30 1.28 0.72
C GLY A 226 7.32 1.76 -0.35
N ALA A 227 7.80 1.97 -1.58
CA ALA A 227 6.98 2.39 -2.72
C ALA A 227 6.23 1.23 -3.41
N GLY A 228 6.60 -0.03 -3.12
CA GLY A 228 6.14 -1.21 -3.85
C GLY A 228 4.94 -1.93 -3.22
N GLY A 229 4.37 -1.39 -2.14
CA GLY A 229 3.34 -2.06 -1.35
C GLY A 229 2.14 -2.54 -2.17
N PHE A 230 1.60 -1.71 -3.05
CA PHE A 230 0.51 -2.12 -3.93
C PHE A 230 0.89 -3.26 -4.88
N SER A 231 2.13 -3.29 -5.38
CA SER A 231 2.58 -4.34 -6.30
C SER A 231 2.70 -5.71 -5.63
N VAL A 232 3.05 -5.75 -4.33
CA VAL A 232 3.37 -7.00 -3.62
C VAL A 232 2.33 -7.43 -2.58
N HIS A 233 1.31 -6.59 -2.30
CA HIS A 233 0.39 -6.79 -1.16
C HIS A 233 -0.27 -8.17 -1.10
N ARG A 234 -0.66 -8.76 -2.24
CA ARG A 234 -1.28 -10.10 -2.25
C ARG A 234 -0.30 -11.19 -1.85
N GLY A 235 0.95 -11.09 -2.31
CA GLY A 235 2.00 -12.04 -1.97
C GLY A 235 2.34 -11.98 -0.49
N THR A 236 2.55 -10.78 0.04
CA THR A 236 2.85 -10.60 1.47
C THR A 236 1.66 -10.95 2.36
N ALA A 237 0.42 -10.72 1.91
CA ALA A 237 -0.77 -11.17 2.63
C ALA A 237 -0.87 -12.70 2.72
N LYS A 238 -0.61 -13.43 1.62
CA LYS A 238 -0.62 -14.91 1.62
C LYS A 238 0.40 -15.48 2.60
N GLU A 239 1.61 -14.95 2.60
CA GLU A 239 2.68 -15.39 3.49
C GLU A 239 2.40 -15.01 4.95
N ALA A 240 1.82 -13.83 5.21
CA ALA A 240 1.34 -13.46 6.55
C ALA A 240 0.26 -14.44 7.06
N THR A 241 -0.69 -14.84 6.20
CA THR A 241 -1.71 -15.85 6.55
C THR A 241 -1.08 -17.20 6.91
N ARG A 242 -0.04 -17.62 6.17
CA ARG A 242 0.71 -18.85 6.46
C ARG A 242 1.34 -18.80 7.86
N LEU A 243 2.01 -17.69 8.20
CA LEU A 243 2.62 -17.47 9.51
C LEU A 243 1.58 -17.41 10.65
N VAL A 244 0.41 -16.82 10.41
CA VAL A 244 -0.70 -16.86 11.37
C VAL A 244 -1.17 -18.29 11.62
N GLY A 245 -1.26 -19.12 10.57
CA GLY A 245 -1.58 -20.55 10.70
C GLY A 245 -0.61 -21.29 11.62
N GLU A 246 0.70 -21.01 11.51
CA GLU A 246 1.72 -21.56 12.41
C GLU A 246 1.55 -21.11 13.86
N CYS A 247 1.20 -19.83 14.09
CA CYS A 247 0.89 -19.33 15.43
C CYS A 247 -0.29 -20.10 16.05
N ILE A 248 -1.38 -20.26 15.29
CA ILE A 248 -2.58 -20.96 15.75
C ILE A 248 -2.26 -22.44 16.06
N ALA A 249 -1.49 -23.10 15.21
CA ALA A 249 -1.08 -24.49 15.44
C ALA A 249 -0.24 -24.63 16.73
N ALA A 250 0.70 -23.71 16.97
CA ALA A 250 1.52 -23.72 18.19
C ALA A 250 0.69 -23.49 19.46
N LEU A 251 -0.32 -22.60 19.41
CA LEU A 251 -1.23 -22.36 20.53
C LEU A 251 -2.05 -23.61 20.87
N ARG A 252 -2.59 -24.30 19.86
CA ARG A 252 -3.34 -25.55 20.02
C ARG A 252 -2.47 -26.67 20.60
N GLY A 253 -1.26 -26.85 20.09
CA GLY A 253 -0.32 -27.85 20.59
C GLY A 253 0.11 -27.63 22.05
N SER A 254 0.24 -26.36 22.47
CA SER A 254 0.57 -26.02 23.87
C SER A 254 -0.59 -26.33 24.84
N SER A 255 -1.83 -26.15 24.39
CA SER A 255 -3.02 -26.47 25.19
C SER A 255 -3.18 -27.97 25.46
N CYS A 256 -2.85 -28.83 24.48
CA CYS A 256 -2.89 -30.28 24.65
C CYS A 256 -1.81 -30.80 25.62
N ARG A 257 -0.63 -30.16 25.67
CA ARG A 257 0.44 -30.55 26.60
C ARG A 257 0.22 -30.10 28.04
N ALA A 258 -0.54 -29.02 28.28
CA ALA A 258 -0.82 -28.53 29.63
C ALA A 258 -1.93 -29.32 30.36
N LYS A 259 -2.58 -30.28 29.68
CA LYS A 259 -3.67 -31.11 30.23
C LYS A 259 -3.25 -32.58 30.50
N LEU A 260 -1.98 -32.91 30.32
CA LEU A 260 -1.36 -34.21 30.62
C LEU A 260 -0.44 -34.06 31.82
#